data_AF-A0A6N0JI16-F1
#
_entry.id   AF-A0A6N0JI16-F1
#
_cell.length_a   1.000
_cell.length_b   1.000
_cell.length_c   1.000
_cell.angle_alpha   90.00
_cell.angle_beta   90.00
_cell.angle_gamma   90.00
#
_symmetry.space_group_name_H-M   'P 1'
#
loop_
_entity.id
_entity.type
_entity.pdbx_description
1 polymer ?
#
loop_
_entity_poly.entity_id
_entity_poly.type
_entity_poly.pdbx_seq_one_letter_code
_entity_poly.pdbx_strand_id
1 'polypeptide(L)'
;MDFEDGAADLFVSVITIMELELGVFSVERRDAAQGALLRAWLERHVLPEFSGRTLPIDTAVAQRCARLHAPDKRGERDALIAATALVHGMTVATRNVADFQPTGATVLNPWTPMG
;
A
#
# COMPACT_ATOMS: atom_id res chain seq x y z
N MET A 1 2.83 -19.89 -20.09
CA MET A 1 2.64 -18.63 -19.34
C MET A 1 3.70 -18.68 -18.28
N ASP A 2 4.81 -18.01 -18.57
CA ASP A 2 6.04 -18.17 -17.81
C ASP A 2 5.96 -17.30 -16.55
N PHE A 3 6.25 -17.90 -15.40
CA PHE A 3 6.14 -17.32 -14.07
C PHE A 3 7.42 -16.58 -13.64
N GLU A 4 8.16 -15.99 -14.58
CA GLU A 4 9.42 -15.28 -14.25
C GLU A 4 9.22 -13.78 -13.93
N ASP A 5 8.02 -13.19 -14.14
CA ASP A 5 7.80 -11.74 -14.06
C ASP A 5 6.93 -11.23 -12.88
N GLY A 6 6.65 -12.03 -11.85
CA GLY A 6 5.69 -11.64 -10.80
C GLY A 6 6.09 -10.43 -9.91
N ALA A 7 7.39 -10.13 -9.78
CA ALA A 7 7.88 -9.04 -8.94
C ALA A 7 7.99 -7.69 -9.68
N ALA A 8 8.16 -7.72 -11.01
CA ALA A 8 8.24 -6.52 -11.84
C ALA A 8 6.88 -5.80 -11.95
N ASP A 9 5.77 -6.53 -11.75
CA ASP A 9 4.40 -6.02 -11.83
C ASP A 9 3.83 -5.47 -10.50
N LEU A 10 4.65 -5.39 -9.45
CA LEU A 10 4.23 -4.83 -8.16
C LEU A 10 4.47 -3.33 -8.06
N PHE A 11 3.52 -2.64 -7.44
CA PHE A 11 3.55 -1.20 -7.18
C PHE A 11 3.16 -0.94 -5.72
N VAL A 12 3.57 0.22 -5.19
CA VAL A 12 3.20 0.67 -3.84
C VAL A 12 2.56 2.04 -3.89
N SER A 13 1.53 2.27 -3.09
CA SER A 13 1.03 3.63 -2.87
C SER A 13 2.02 4.43 -2.02
N VAL A 14 2.15 5.73 -2.26
CA VAL A 14 2.87 6.64 -1.34
C VAL A 14 2.34 6.58 0.10
N ILE A 15 1.07 6.20 0.29
CA ILE A 15 0.50 6.01 1.64
C ILE A 15 1.10 4.80 2.34
N THR A 16 1.37 3.71 1.62
CA THR A 16 2.07 2.55 2.19
C THR A 16 3.50 2.91 2.58
N ILE A 17 4.19 3.76 1.81
CA ILE A 17 5.51 4.29 2.19
C ILE A 17 5.41 5.12 3.47
N MET A 18 4.42 6.01 3.59
CA MET A 18 4.19 6.77 4.83
C MET A 18 3.93 5.85 6.03
N GLU A 19 3.17 4.76 5.87
CA GLU A 19 2.92 3.80 6.94
C GLU A 19 4.20 3.06 7.39
N LEU A 20 5.04 2.66 6.45
CA LEU A 20 6.35 2.07 6.75
C LEU A 20 7.23 3.07 7.52
N GLU A 21 7.31 4.32 7.06
CA GLU A 21 8.07 5.38 7.74
C GLU A 21 7.60 5.60 9.18
N LEU A 22 6.28 5.70 9.41
CA LEU A 22 5.71 5.82 10.74
C LEU A 22 6.04 4.61 11.63
N GLY A 23 6.05 3.41 11.05
CA GLY A 23 6.47 2.18 11.71
C GLY A 23 7.93 2.24 12.16
N VAL A 24 8.83 2.65 11.27
CA VAL A 24 10.26 2.82 11.59
C VAL A 24 10.45 3.87 12.68
N PHE A 25 9.85 5.06 12.55
CA PHE A 25 9.93 6.10 13.59
C PHE A 25 9.44 5.64 14.96
N SER A 26 8.36 4.86 14.99
CA SER A 26 7.83 4.31 16.23
C SER A 26 8.81 3.38 16.93
N VAL A 27 9.54 2.55 16.15
CA VAL A 27 10.57 1.64 16.68
C VAL A 27 11.83 2.40 17.09
N GLU A 28 12.32 3.34 16.28
CA GLU A 28 13.49 4.18 16.61
C GLU A 28 13.35 4.87 17.97
N ARG A 29 12.13 5.31 18.31
CA ARG A 29 11.84 5.94 19.61
C ARG A 29 11.88 4.97 20.80
N ARG A 30 11.69 3.67 20.57
CA ARG A 30 11.61 2.63 21.61
C ARG A 30 12.91 1.82 21.72
N ASP A 31 13.55 1.55 20.60
CA ASP A 31 14.80 0.79 20.45
C ASP A 31 15.59 1.37 19.27
N ALA A 32 16.65 2.13 19.59
CA ALA A 32 17.47 2.79 18.58
C ALA A 32 18.25 1.81 17.69
N ALA A 33 18.67 0.65 18.23
CA ALA A 33 19.43 -0.33 17.47
C ALA A 33 18.52 -1.05 16.47
N GLN A 34 17.34 -1.52 16.93
CA GLN A 34 16.36 -2.12 16.03
C GLN A 34 15.81 -1.11 15.02
N GLY A 35 15.57 0.13 15.45
CA GLY A 35 15.14 1.22 14.58
C GLY A 35 16.13 1.48 13.43
N ALA A 36 17.43 1.54 13.73
CA ALA A 36 18.47 1.71 12.71
C ALA A 36 18.51 0.57 11.68
N LEU A 37 18.22 -0.67 12.09
CA LEU A 37 18.12 -1.80 11.15
C LEU A 37 16.91 -1.65 10.21
N LEU A 38 15.75 -1.28 10.75
CA LEU A 38 14.54 -1.07 9.95
C LEU A 38 14.66 0.14 9.01
N ARG A 39 15.30 1.22 9.48
CA ARG A 39 15.66 2.40 8.70
C ARG A 39 16.53 2.03 7.50
N ALA A 40 17.62 1.30 7.75
CA ALA A 40 18.51 0.84 6.70
C ALA A 40 17.80 -0.12 5.72
N TRP A 41 16.89 -0.96 6.20
CA TRP A 41 16.07 -1.82 5.33
C TRP A 41 15.15 -1.00 4.42
N LEU A 42 14.40 -0.03 4.97
CA LEU A 42 13.49 0.83 4.21
C LEU A 42 14.25 1.64 3.14
N GLU A 43 15.35 2.30 3.52
CA GLU A 43 16.11 3.18 2.63
C GLU A 43 16.91 2.44 1.56
N ARG A 44 17.47 1.26 1.89
CA ARG A 44 18.40 0.56 0.99
C ARG A 44 17.76 -0.54 0.17
N HIS A 45 16.56 -0.99 0.54
CA HIS A 45 15.87 -2.09 -0.15
C HIS A 45 14.50 -1.66 -0.65
N VAL A 46 13.60 -1.21 0.23
CA VAL A 46 12.21 -0.94 -0.16
C VAL A 46 12.08 0.26 -1.10
N LEU A 47 12.64 1.41 -0.73
CA LEU A 47 12.53 2.62 -1.55
C LEU A 47 13.21 2.46 -2.93
N PRO A 48 14.41 1.86 -3.04
CA PRO A 48 15.03 1.59 -4.32
C PRO A 48 14.25 0.58 -5.17
N GLU A 49 13.74 -0.50 -4.58
CA GLU A 49 12.98 -1.54 -5.29
C GLU A 49 11.74 -0.95 -5.99
N PHE A 50 11.00 -0.09 -5.31
CA PHE A 50 9.80 0.56 -5.84
C PHE A 50 10.05 1.93 -6.50
N SER A 51 11.31 2.25 -6.80
CA SER A 51 11.66 3.46 -7.55
C SER A 51 10.99 3.41 -8.93
N GLY A 52 10.26 4.46 -9.29
CA GLY A 52 9.45 4.50 -10.51
C GLY A 52 8.15 3.68 -10.47
N ARG A 53 7.90 2.91 -9.39
CA ARG A 53 6.67 2.13 -9.15
C ARG A 53 5.93 2.53 -7.87
N THR A 54 6.23 3.74 -7.39
CA THR A 54 5.52 4.37 -6.28
C THR A 54 4.44 5.29 -6.82
N LEU A 55 3.18 4.95 -6.56
CA LEU A 55 2.01 5.64 -7.09
C LEU A 55 1.64 6.85 -6.21
N PRO A 56 1.61 8.08 -6.77
CA PRO A 56 1.30 9.28 -6.01
C PRO A 56 -0.19 9.39 -5.69
N ILE A 57 -0.54 10.28 -4.75
CA ILE A 57 -1.90 10.81 -4.63
C ILE A 57 -1.98 12.05 -5.50
N ASP A 58 -2.57 11.90 -6.67
CA ASP A 58 -2.94 13.02 -7.55
C ASP A 58 -4.41 13.42 -7.35
N THR A 59 -4.88 14.37 -8.17
CA THR A 59 -6.26 14.85 -8.11
C THR A 59 -7.28 13.74 -8.39
N ALA A 60 -7.00 12.80 -9.29
CA ALA A 60 -7.92 11.72 -9.61
C ALA A 60 -8.06 10.75 -8.43
N VAL A 61 -6.95 10.40 -7.78
CA VAL A 61 -6.94 9.59 -6.55
C VAL A 61 -7.69 10.31 -5.43
N ALA A 62 -7.43 11.60 -5.21
CA ALA A 62 -8.12 12.38 -4.18
C ALA A 62 -9.65 12.44 -4.41
N GLN A 63 -10.09 12.69 -5.64
CA GLN A 63 -11.52 12.70 -5.99
C GLN A 63 -12.15 11.32 -5.83
N ARG A 64 -11.44 10.25 -6.18
CA ARG A 64 -11.91 8.87 -5.99
C ARG A 64 -12.04 8.54 -4.50
N CYS A 65 -11.05 8.91 -3.69
CA CYS A 65 -11.05 8.72 -2.24
C CYS A 65 -12.23 9.43 -1.57
N ALA A 66 -12.52 10.68 -1.95
CA ALA A 66 -13.66 11.42 -1.42
C ALA A 66 -15.00 10.68 -1.64
N ARG A 67 -15.16 9.99 -2.78
CA ARG A 67 -16.36 9.19 -3.06
C ARG A 67 -16.46 7.93 -2.19
N LEU A 68 -15.33 7.34 -1.79
CA LEU A 68 -15.32 6.15 -0.93
C LEU A 68 -15.78 6.41 0.51
N HIS A 69 -15.80 7.69 0.92
CA HIS A 69 -16.28 8.15 2.22
C HIS A 69 -17.79 8.42 2.27
N ALA A 70 -18.52 8.16 1.18
CA ALA A 70 -19.97 8.29 1.12
C ALA A 70 -20.64 6.90 1.03
N PRO A 71 -21.73 6.65 1.79
CA PRO A 71 -22.32 7.53 2.81
C PRO A 71 -21.54 7.56 4.13
N ASP A 72 -20.73 6.53 4.40
CA ASP A 72 -20.03 6.34 5.66
C ASP A 72 -18.54 6.64 5.54
N LYS A 73 -17.99 7.27 6.59
CA LYS A 73 -16.54 7.52 6.67
C LYS A 73 -15.77 6.22 6.79
N ARG A 74 -14.64 6.15 6.09
CA ARG A 74 -13.66 5.04 6.16
C ARG A 74 -12.38 5.49 6.83
N GLY A 75 -11.49 4.55 7.10
CA GLY A 75 -10.11 4.88 7.42
C GLY A 75 -9.46 5.60 6.24
N GLU A 76 -8.97 6.83 6.46
CA GLU A 76 -8.43 7.69 5.40
C GLU A 76 -7.34 6.99 4.57
N ARG A 77 -6.44 6.25 5.23
CA ARG A 77 -5.32 5.56 4.58
C ARG A 77 -5.78 4.41 3.68
N ASP A 78 -6.65 3.53 4.20
CA ASP A 78 -7.21 2.44 3.41
C ASP A 78 -8.05 2.96 2.24
N ALA A 79 -8.80 4.05 2.45
CA ALA A 79 -9.56 4.71 1.39
C ALA A 79 -8.64 5.29 0.30
N LEU A 80 -7.52 5.91 0.68
CA LEU A 80 -6.52 6.41 -0.29
C LEU A 80 -5.86 5.27 -1.06
N ILE A 81 -5.46 4.18 -0.39
CA ILE A 81 -4.88 3.00 -1.06
C ILE A 81 -5.89 2.38 -2.04
N ALA A 82 -7.14 2.20 -1.62
CA ALA A 82 -8.20 1.68 -2.48
C ALA A 82 -8.48 2.62 -3.66
N ALA A 83 -8.50 3.93 -3.43
CA ALA A 83 -8.67 4.93 -4.48
C ALA A 83 -7.53 4.89 -5.50
N THR A 84 -6.27 4.77 -5.05
CA THR A 84 -5.11 4.58 -5.93
C THR A 84 -5.30 3.35 -6.81
N ALA A 85 -5.62 2.19 -6.21
CA ALA A 85 -5.84 0.97 -6.96
C ALA A 85 -6.97 1.10 -8.00
N LEU A 86 -8.08 1.73 -7.62
CA LEU A 86 -9.21 1.96 -8.52
C LEU A 86 -8.90 2.90 -9.69
N VAL A 87 -8.11 3.95 -9.46
CA VAL A 87 -7.71 4.89 -10.52
C VAL A 87 -6.76 4.23 -11.52
N HIS A 88 -5.86 3.38 -11.04
CA HIS A 88 -4.86 2.71 -11.88
C HIS A 88 -5.29 1.33 -12.40
N GLY A 89 -6.51 0.87 -12.08
CA GLY A 89 -7.00 -0.44 -12.52
C GLY A 89 -6.27 -1.63 -11.90
N MET A 90 -5.79 -1.48 -10.67
CA MET A 90 -4.93 -2.46 -9.98
C MET A 90 -5.69 -3.26 -8.91
N THR A 91 -5.10 -4.39 -8.54
CA THR A 91 -5.55 -5.23 -7.43
C THR A 91 -4.82 -4.88 -6.14
N VAL A 92 -5.54 -4.69 -5.04
CA VAL A 92 -4.95 -4.49 -3.71
C VAL A 92 -4.54 -5.83 -3.14
N ALA A 93 -3.24 -6.03 -2.90
CA ALA A 93 -2.73 -7.18 -2.15
C ALA A 93 -2.80 -6.89 -0.65
N THR A 94 -3.71 -7.53 0.10
CA THR A 94 -3.86 -7.30 1.54
C THR A 94 -4.43 -8.52 2.27
N ARG A 95 -4.02 -8.70 3.52
CA ARG A 95 -4.68 -9.63 4.45
C ARG A 95 -6.03 -9.11 4.97
N ASN A 96 -6.21 -7.79 4.95
CA ASN A 96 -7.39 -7.12 5.51
C ASN A 96 -8.51 -6.99 4.48
N VAL A 97 -8.98 -8.12 3.96
CA VAL A 97 -9.92 -8.16 2.83
C VAL A 97 -11.23 -7.44 3.17
N ALA A 98 -11.71 -7.56 4.41
CA ALA A 98 -13.00 -7.02 4.85
C ALA A 98 -13.08 -5.50 4.76
N ASP A 99 -11.97 -4.78 5.00
CA ASP A 99 -11.97 -3.31 4.98
C ASP A 99 -11.93 -2.74 3.55
N PHE A 100 -11.34 -3.52 2.62
CA PHE A 100 -11.19 -3.13 1.22
C PHE A 100 -12.37 -3.57 0.35
N GLN A 101 -13.03 -4.71 0.65
CA GLN A 101 -14.18 -5.20 -0.12
C GLN A 101 -15.26 -4.14 -0.37
N PRO A 102 -15.70 -3.36 0.63
CA PRO A 102 -16.79 -2.41 0.43
C PRO A 102 -16.36 -1.17 -0.35
N THR A 103 -15.07 -1.01 -0.68
CA THR A 103 -14.57 0.07 -1.56
C THR A 103 -14.79 -0.22 -3.04
N GLY A 104 -15.05 -1.49 -3.40
CA GLY A 104 -15.17 -1.95 -4.79
C GLY A 104 -13.83 -2.17 -5.50
N ALA A 105 -12.69 -2.03 -4.82
CA ALA A 105 -11.40 -2.43 -5.36
C ALA A 105 -11.31 -3.96 -5.49
N THR A 106 -10.62 -4.46 -6.52
CA THR A 106 -10.23 -5.88 -6.58
C THR A 106 -9.22 -6.15 -5.49
N VAL A 107 -9.41 -7.23 -4.73
CA VAL A 107 -8.55 -7.59 -3.59
C VAL A 107 -8.00 -8.99 -3.77
N LEU A 108 -6.69 -9.13 -3.55
CA LEU A 108 -6.01 -10.41 -3.45
C LEU A 108 -5.47 -10.58 -2.03
N ASN A 109 -5.74 -11.72 -1.40
CA ASN A 109 -5.10 -12.09 -0.14
C ASN A 109 -3.96 -13.08 -0.40
N PRO A 110 -2.68 -12.66 -0.32
CA PRO A 110 -1.56 -13.55 -0.65
C PRO A 110 -1.29 -14.61 0.42
N TRP A 111 -1.99 -14.58 1.55
CA TRP A 111 -1.89 -15.61 2.61
C TRP A 111 -2.90 -16.74 2.44
N THR A 112 -3.86 -16.62 1.52
CA THR A 112 -4.77 -17.72 1.17
C THR A 112 -4.24 -18.43 -0.08
N PRO A 113 -4.29 -19.78 -0.14
CA PRO A 113 -3.94 -20.50 -1.35
C PRO A 113 -4.76 -19.97 -2.54
N MET A 114 -4.09 -19.73 -3.67
CA MET A 114 -4.79 -19.59 -4.95
C MET A 114 -5.45 -20.95 -5.21
N GLY A 115 -6.78 -20.97 -5.31
CA GLY A 115 -7.55 -22.17 -5.64
C GLY A 115 -7.30 -22.66 -7.06
#